data_AF-A0A0P8A623-F1
#
_entry.id   AF-A0A0P8A623-F1
#
_cell.length_a   1.000
_cell.length_b   1.000
_cell.length_c   1.000
_cell.angle_alpha   90.00
_cell.angle_beta   90.00
_cell.angle_gamma   90.00
#
_symmetry.space_group_name_H-M   'P 1'
#
loop_
_entity.id
_entity.type
_entity.pdbx_description
1 polymer ?
#
loop_
_entity_poly.entity_id
_entity_poly.type
_entity_poly.pdbx_seq_one_letter_code
_entity_poly.pdbx_strand_id
1 'polypeptide(L)'
;MHITKQNQNPNINTSFDLDESLLFWCHKCNIPLLEAQCGICREKGSKVDLSPPGDVRFASPHEKNIINDLISKSFGENPISEKLILLNKIPGEDKTDEIIVDGLHFGILRFDMKELAFKLDLMVEGACALIASRISKKL
;
A
#
# COMPACT_ATOMS: atom_id res chain seq x y z
N MET A 1 37.02 -35.29 -23.35
CA MET A 1 37.26 -34.95 -21.94
C MET A 1 36.35 -33.77 -21.61
N HIS A 2 35.19 -34.07 -21.00
CA HIS A 2 34.20 -33.07 -20.60
C HIS A 2 34.74 -32.28 -19.41
N ILE A 3 34.83 -30.95 -19.53
CA ILE A 3 35.03 -30.07 -18.38
C ILE A 3 33.79 -29.18 -18.28
N THR A 4 32.93 -29.57 -17.35
CA THR A 4 31.76 -28.84 -16.86
C THR A 4 32.21 -27.49 -16.28
N LYS A 5 31.67 -26.38 -16.80
CA LYS A 5 31.78 -25.08 -16.14
C LYS A 5 30.80 -25.04 -14.97
N GLN A 6 31.31 -25.11 -13.76
CA GLN A 6 30.54 -24.89 -12.54
C GLN A 6 30.33 -23.38 -12.35
N ASN A 7 29.06 -22.99 -12.27
CA ASN A 7 28.58 -21.73 -11.72
C ASN A 7 28.97 -21.64 -10.24
N GLN A 8 29.61 -20.55 -9.81
CA GLN A 8 29.70 -20.20 -8.39
C GLN A 8 29.47 -18.69 -8.20
N ASN A 9 28.48 -18.43 -7.33
CA ASN A 9 27.85 -17.17 -6.91
C ASN A 9 28.80 -15.98 -6.70
N PRO A 10 28.38 -14.74 -7.02
CA PRO A 10 29.03 -13.57 -6.46
C PRO A 10 28.64 -13.42 -4.97
N ASN A 11 29.69 -13.22 -4.17
CA ASN A 11 29.66 -12.99 -2.73
C ASN A 11 28.65 -11.92 -2.31
N ILE A 12 27.75 -12.29 -1.39
CA ILE A 12 26.91 -11.35 -0.65
C ILE A 12 27.82 -10.71 0.41
N ASN A 13 28.26 -9.48 0.14
CA ASN A 13 28.90 -8.63 1.13
C ASN A 13 27.88 -8.31 2.22
N THR A 14 28.14 -8.80 3.44
CA THR A 14 27.36 -8.49 4.63
C THR A 14 27.79 -7.13 5.17
N SER A 15 27.38 -6.05 4.51
CA SER A 15 27.09 -4.79 5.21
C SER A 15 25.68 -4.92 5.78
N PHE A 16 25.46 -4.40 6.99
CA PHE A 16 24.13 -4.26 7.55
C PHE A 16 23.38 -3.21 6.73
N ASP A 17 22.85 -3.61 5.58
CA ASP A 17 21.91 -2.83 4.79
C ASP A 17 20.60 -2.88 5.57
N LEU A 18 20.09 -1.72 5.99
CA LEU A 18 18.76 -1.61 6.58
C LEU A 18 17.77 -2.17 5.56
N ASP A 19 17.35 -3.41 5.82
CA ASP A 19 16.42 -4.25 5.06
C ASP A 19 15.45 -3.39 4.25
N GLU A 20 15.57 -3.37 2.92
CA GLU A 20 14.55 -2.76 2.09
C GLU A 20 13.22 -3.42 2.48
N SER A 21 12.26 -2.69 3.05
CA SER A 21 10.93 -3.26 3.33
C SER A 21 10.32 -3.75 2.02
N LEU A 22 10.40 -5.06 1.78
CA LEU A 22 9.91 -5.70 0.55
C LEU A 22 8.41 -5.98 0.68
N LEU A 23 7.61 -5.17 -0.01
CA LEU A 23 6.19 -5.42 -0.19
C LEU A 23 5.91 -5.71 -1.67
N PHE A 24 5.18 -6.79 -1.92
CA PHE A 24 4.60 -7.08 -3.22
C PHE A 24 3.08 -7.22 -3.12
N TRP A 25 2.38 -7.16 -4.26
CA TRP A 25 0.93 -7.34 -4.31
C TRP A 25 0.53 -8.37 -5.37
N CYS A 26 -0.28 -9.36 -4.97
CA CYS A 26 -0.91 -10.27 -5.90
C CYS A 26 -2.23 -9.70 -6.40
N HIS A 27 -2.30 -9.25 -7.65
CA HIS A 27 -3.56 -8.71 -8.20
C HIS A 27 -4.65 -9.77 -8.44
N LYS A 28 -4.29 -11.05 -8.54
CA LYS A 28 -5.26 -12.15 -8.75
C LYS A 28 -5.96 -12.55 -7.45
N CYS A 29 -5.20 -12.71 -6.36
CA CYS A 29 -5.77 -13.02 -5.03
C CYS A 29 -6.14 -11.76 -4.24
N ASN A 30 -5.69 -10.59 -4.70
CA ASN A 30 -5.80 -9.29 -4.05
C ASN A 30 -5.28 -9.25 -2.61
N ILE A 31 -4.05 -9.72 -2.42
CA ILE A 31 -3.37 -9.78 -1.12
C ILE A 31 -1.95 -9.26 -1.20
N PRO A 32 -1.43 -8.68 -0.10
CA PRO A 32 -0.01 -8.36 0.02
C PRO A 32 0.83 -9.63 0.15
N LEU A 33 2.06 -9.57 -0.33
CA LEU A 33 3.03 -10.65 -0.31
C LEU A 33 4.37 -10.15 0.25
N LEU A 34 5.08 -11.03 0.96
CA LEU A 34 6.45 -10.82 1.42
C LEU A 34 7.49 -11.22 0.37
N GLU A 35 7.07 -11.94 -0.67
CA GLU A 35 7.90 -12.42 -1.77
C GLU A 35 7.25 -12.08 -3.11
N ALA A 36 8.04 -12.09 -4.18
CA ALA A 36 7.55 -11.77 -5.52
C ALA A 36 6.56 -12.79 -6.10
N GLN A 37 6.37 -13.97 -5.51
CA GLN A 37 5.44 -14.99 -5.99
C GLN A 37 4.33 -15.26 -4.98
N CYS A 38 3.08 -15.33 -5.44
CA CYS A 38 1.95 -15.64 -4.57
C CYS A 38 1.93 -17.12 -4.16
N GLY A 39 1.88 -17.40 -2.86
CA GLY A 39 1.77 -18.77 -2.34
C GLY A 39 0.45 -19.48 -2.66
N ILE A 40 -0.62 -18.72 -2.97
CA ILE A 40 -1.95 -19.26 -3.26
C ILE A 40 -2.09 -19.58 -4.77
N CYS A 41 -1.93 -18.58 -5.63
CA CYS A 41 -2.18 -18.72 -7.07
C CYS A 41 -0.92 -18.89 -7.92
N ARG A 42 0.29 -18.83 -7.34
CA ARG A 42 1.60 -18.94 -8.01
C ARG A 42 1.95 -17.87 -9.05
N GLU A 43 1.05 -16.92 -9.28
CA GLU A 43 1.32 -15.72 -10.09
C GLU A 43 2.41 -14.84 -9.45
N LYS A 44 3.11 -14.09 -10.29
CA LYS A 44 4.07 -13.07 -9.86
C LYS A 44 3.33 -11.82 -9.37
N GLY A 45 3.67 -11.34 -8.18
CA GLY A 45 3.21 -10.07 -7.63
C GLY A 45 3.99 -8.88 -8.17
N SER A 46 3.36 -7.71 -8.15
CA SER A 46 4.00 -6.42 -8.44
C SER A 46 4.69 -5.89 -7.18
N LYS A 47 5.86 -5.26 -7.30
CA LYS A 47 6.49 -4.56 -6.17
C LYS A 47 5.66 -3.31 -5.84
N VAL A 48 5.46 -3.06 -4.55
CA VAL A 48 4.87 -1.81 -4.05
C VAL A 48 6.00 -1.04 -3.37
N ASP A 49 6.35 0.11 -3.93
CA ASP A 49 7.47 0.90 -3.42
C ASP A 49 7.03 1.69 -2.19
N LEU A 50 7.56 1.32 -1.03
CA LEU A 50 7.18 1.97 0.23
C LEU A 50 7.99 3.24 0.46
N SER A 51 7.29 4.33 0.78
CA SER A 51 7.90 5.51 1.34
C SER A 51 8.62 5.17 2.68
N PRO A 52 9.83 5.69 2.95
CA PRO A 52 10.54 5.42 4.20
C PRO A 52 9.73 5.83 5.44
N PRO A 53 9.82 5.10 6.57
CA PRO A 53 10.73 3.97 6.83
C PRO A 53 10.26 2.62 6.28
N GLY A 54 9.13 2.54 5.56
CA GLY A 54 8.58 1.27 5.09
C GLY A 54 7.96 0.43 6.21
N ASP A 55 7.42 1.08 7.24
CA ASP A 55 6.71 0.46 8.35
C ASP A 55 5.24 0.23 7.96
N VAL A 56 5.02 -0.86 7.22
CA VAL A 56 3.71 -1.24 6.68
C VAL A 56 2.95 -2.17 7.62
N ARG A 57 1.66 -1.90 7.79
CA ARG A 57 0.76 -2.67 8.66
C ARG A 57 -0.66 -2.67 8.12
N PHE A 58 -1.47 -3.61 8.59
CA PHE A 58 -2.91 -3.58 8.32
C PHE A 58 -3.58 -2.42 9.04
N ALA A 59 -4.51 -1.76 8.36
CA ALA A 59 -5.37 -0.78 9.01
C ALA A 59 -6.23 -1.48 10.07
N SER A 60 -6.20 -0.95 11.30
CA SER A 60 -7.10 -1.37 12.37
C SER A 60 -8.56 -1.06 12.02
N PRO A 61 -9.55 -1.70 12.67
CA PRO A 61 -10.96 -1.36 12.45
C PRO A 61 -11.28 0.13 12.66
N HIS A 62 -10.63 0.76 13.63
CA HIS A 62 -10.80 2.19 13.89
C HIS A 62 -10.27 3.06 12.74
N GLU A 63 -9.06 2.76 12.24
CA GLU A 63 -8.47 3.49 11.11
C GLU A 63 -9.29 3.29 9.83
N LYS A 64 -9.77 2.06 9.57
CA LYS A 64 -10.67 1.80 8.44
C LYS A 64 -11.93 2.64 8.53
N ASN A 65 -12.55 2.76 9.70
CA ASN A 65 -13.73 3.60 9.89
C ASN A 65 -13.45 5.08 9.60
N ILE A 66 -12.31 5.61 10.08
CA ILE A 66 -11.89 6.99 9.77
C ILE A 66 -11.74 7.19 8.26
N ILE A 67 -11.03 6.29 7.57
CA ILE A 67 -10.82 6.38 6.12
C ILE A 67 -12.16 6.31 5.39
N ASN A 68 -13.02 5.38 5.77
CA ASN A 68 -14.33 5.19 5.15
C ASN A 68 -15.21 6.43 5.30
N ASP A 69 -15.23 7.04 6.48
CA ASP A 69 -15.95 8.28 6.74
C ASP A 69 -15.42 9.44 5.90
N LEU A 70 -14.09 9.59 5.82
CA LEU A 70 -13.46 10.67 5.04
C LEU A 70 -13.75 10.56 3.54
N ILE A 71 -13.67 9.34 2.99
CA ILE A 71 -13.99 9.09 1.57
C ILE A 71 -15.46 9.36 1.31
N SER A 72 -16.36 8.80 2.14
CA SER A 72 -17.80 8.96 1.96
C SER A 72 -18.24 10.42 2.08
N LYS A 73 -17.67 11.16 3.04
CA LYS A 73 -17.95 12.60 3.21
C LYS A 73 -17.46 13.44 2.04
N SER A 74 -16.34 13.07 1.43
CA SER A 74 -15.70 13.85 0.36
C SER A 74 -16.25 13.52 -1.04
N PHE A 75 -16.63 12.26 -1.27
CA PHE A 75 -16.92 11.75 -2.62
C PHE A 75 -18.29 11.06 -2.74
N GLY A 76 -19.02 10.86 -1.63
CA GLY A 76 -20.35 10.26 -1.59
C GLY A 76 -20.37 8.72 -1.65
N GLU A 77 -19.48 8.12 -2.45
CA GLU A 77 -19.32 6.67 -2.56
C GLU A 77 -17.94 6.22 -2.10
N ASN A 78 -17.88 5.07 -1.43
CA ASN A 78 -16.64 4.49 -0.91
C ASN A 78 -16.40 3.10 -1.51
N PRO A 79 -15.68 3.00 -2.64
CA PRO A 79 -15.43 1.73 -3.30
C PRO A 79 -14.36 0.88 -2.59
N ILE A 80 -13.77 1.36 -1.50
CA ILE A 80 -12.73 0.65 -0.75
C ILE A 80 -13.19 0.17 0.64
N SER A 81 -14.47 0.33 1.00
CA SER A 81 -14.97 0.02 2.35
C SER A 81 -14.70 -1.42 2.79
N GLU A 82 -14.87 -2.38 1.87
CA GLU A 82 -14.69 -3.82 2.12
C GLU A 82 -13.29 -4.32 1.75
N LYS A 83 -12.39 -3.43 1.32
CA LYS A 83 -11.07 -3.83 0.82
C LYS A 83 -10.06 -4.00 1.95
N LEU A 84 -9.01 -4.75 1.63
CA LEU A 84 -7.83 -4.82 2.46
C LEU A 84 -7.07 -3.50 2.31
N ILE A 85 -6.84 -2.83 3.44
CA ILE A 85 -6.13 -1.56 3.50
C ILE A 85 -4.85 -1.79 4.31
N LEU A 86 -3.72 -1.45 3.71
CA LEU A 86 -2.46 -1.29 4.39
C LEU A 86 -2.20 0.20 4.65
N LEU A 87 -1.53 0.46 5.77
CA LEU A 87 -1.03 1.76 6.14
C LEU A 87 0.49 1.66 6.24
N ASN A 88 1.20 2.51 5.50
CA ASN A 88 2.63 2.67 5.61
C ASN A 88 2.90 3.98 6.35
N LYS A 89 3.60 3.93 7.48
CA LYS A 89 3.96 5.15 8.21
C LYS A 89 4.90 6.00 7.35
N ILE A 90 4.63 7.30 7.25
CA ILE A 90 5.48 8.26 6.56
C ILE A 90 5.78 9.48 7.46
N PRO A 91 6.84 10.27 7.16
CA PRO A 91 7.10 11.50 7.90
C PRO A 91 5.95 12.50 7.78
N GLY A 92 5.64 13.18 8.89
CA GLY A 92 4.63 14.24 8.96
C GLY A 92 4.64 14.92 10.33
N GLU A 93 3.78 15.93 10.50
CA GLU A 93 3.69 16.70 11.76
C GLU A 93 3.32 15.83 12.96
N ASP A 94 2.32 14.96 12.77
CA ASP A 94 1.87 13.95 13.73
C ASP A 94 1.58 12.63 12.98
N LYS A 95 0.53 11.88 13.34
CA LYS A 95 0.19 10.61 12.69
C LYS A 95 -0.11 10.82 11.21
N THR A 96 0.79 10.30 10.38
CA THR A 96 0.72 10.40 8.92
C THR A 96 1.04 9.03 8.34
N ASP A 97 0.06 8.47 7.64
CA ASP A 97 0.13 7.15 7.03
C ASP A 97 -0.26 7.25 5.55
N GLU A 98 0.53 6.64 4.69
CA GLU A 98 0.18 6.36 3.30
C GLU A 98 -0.77 5.16 3.24
N ILE A 99 -1.87 5.31 2.51
CA ILE A 99 -2.93 4.31 2.35
C ILE A 99 -2.64 3.50 1.08
N ILE A 100 -2.49 2.19 1.23
CA ILE A 100 -2.27 1.26 0.11
C ILE A 100 -3.44 0.28 0.03
N VAL A 101 -4.04 0.16 -1.16
CA VAL A 101 -5.20 -0.72 -1.43
C VAL A 101 -4.99 -1.37 -2.79
N ASP A 102 -5.29 -2.66 -2.96
CA ASP A 102 -5.13 -3.36 -4.26
C ASP A 102 -3.73 -3.21 -4.91
N GLY A 103 -2.70 -2.90 -4.12
CA GLY A 103 -1.33 -2.66 -4.56
C GLY A 103 -1.07 -1.25 -5.12
N LEU A 104 -2.01 -0.31 -4.96
CA LEU A 104 -1.85 1.09 -5.36
C LEU A 104 -1.77 2.03 -4.16
N HIS A 105 -1.00 3.10 -4.32
CA HIS A 105 -0.95 4.21 -3.38
C HIS A 105 -2.21 5.05 -3.53
N PHE A 106 -3.16 4.87 -2.60
CA PHE A 106 -4.50 5.46 -2.69
C PHE A 106 -4.51 6.92 -2.22
N GLY A 107 -3.77 7.22 -1.15
CA GLY A 107 -3.79 8.55 -0.54
C GLY A 107 -2.97 8.61 0.72
N ILE A 108 -3.02 9.75 1.40
CA ILE A 108 -2.38 10.00 2.68
C ILE A 108 -3.46 10.29 3.72
N LEU A 109 -3.46 9.52 4.80
CA LEU A 109 -4.22 9.82 6.00
C LEU A 109 -3.30 10.58 6.96
N ARG A 110 -3.61 11.85 7.24
CA ARG A 110 -2.84 12.67 8.18
C ARG A 110 -3.71 13.23 9.28
N PHE A 111 -3.17 13.34 10.49
CA PHE A 111 -3.82 14.07 11.57
C PHE A 111 -3.45 15.56 11.47
N ASP A 112 -4.46 16.42 11.34
CA ASP A 112 -4.28 17.86 11.32
C ASP A 112 -4.32 18.42 12.74
N MET A 113 -3.20 18.94 13.23
CA MET A 113 -3.09 19.42 14.60
C MET A 113 -3.89 20.70 14.88
N LYS A 114 -4.23 21.49 13.85
CA LYS A 114 -5.00 22.74 14.03
C LYS A 114 -6.48 22.43 14.19
N GLU A 115 -6.99 21.56 13.33
CA GLU A 115 -8.39 21.14 13.32
C GLU A 115 -8.68 19.97 14.28
N LEU A 116 -7.62 19.37 14.85
CA LEU A 116 -7.68 18.17 15.69
C LEU A 116 -8.47 17.04 15.03
N ALA A 117 -8.26 16.85 13.73
CA ALA A 117 -9.03 15.92 12.90
C ALA A 117 -8.17 15.25 11.84
N PHE A 118 -8.51 14.02 11.50
CA PHE A 118 -7.91 13.35 10.34
C PHE A 118 -8.36 14.00 9.03
N LYS A 119 -7.44 14.07 8.08
CA LYS A 119 -7.64 14.53 6.70
C LYS A 119 -7.15 13.44 5.75
N LEU A 120 -7.82 13.36 4.60
CA LEU A 120 -7.46 12.48 3.50
C LEU A 120 -6.98 13.33 2.33
N ASP A 121 -5.75 13.12 1.91
CA ASP A 121 -5.20 13.69 0.69
C ASP A 121 -5.08 12.58 -0.36
N LEU A 122 -5.82 12.67 -1.47
CA LEU A 122 -5.78 11.64 -2.51
C LEU A 122 -4.52 11.72 -3.35
N MET A 123 -3.97 10.54 -3.69
CA MET A 123 -2.98 10.42 -4.75
C MET A 123 -3.68 10.25 -6.10
N VAL A 124 -2.95 10.45 -7.19
CA VAL A 124 -3.50 10.41 -8.55
C VAL A 124 -4.15 9.04 -8.84
N GLU A 125 -3.47 7.97 -8.45
CA GLU A 125 -3.93 6.59 -8.60
C GLU A 125 -5.20 6.33 -7.80
N GLY A 126 -5.27 6.81 -6.55
CA GLY A 126 -6.46 6.72 -5.72
C GLY A 126 -7.64 7.51 -6.28
N ALA A 127 -7.41 8.72 -6.80
CA ALA A 127 -8.43 9.52 -7.46
C ALA A 127 -8.96 8.82 -8.72
N CYS A 128 -8.07 8.25 -9.55
CA CYS A 128 -8.45 7.44 -10.70
C CYS A 128 -9.25 6.20 -10.28
N ALA A 129 -8.87 5.53 -9.20
CA ALA A 129 -9.60 4.37 -8.67
C ALA A 129 -11.03 4.75 -8.24
N LEU A 130 -11.21 5.90 -7.58
CA LEU A 130 -12.54 6.40 -7.23
C LEU A 130 -13.40 6.68 -8.48
N ILE A 131 -12.82 7.34 -9.50
CA ILE A 131 -13.54 7.65 -10.75
C ILE A 131 -13.93 6.37 -11.49
N ALA A 132 -12.99 5.42 -11.63
CA ALA A 132 -13.21 4.15 -12.32
C ALA A 132 -14.28 3.29 -11.63
N SER A 133 -14.38 3.40 -10.31
CA SER A 133 -15.43 2.75 -9.50
C SER A 133 -16.82 3.38 -9.67
N ARG A 134 -16.95 4.39 -10.53
CA ARG A 134 -18.15 5.17 -10.86
C ARG A 134 -18.63 6.05 -9.72
N ILE A 135 -18.05 7.24 -9.58
CA ILE A 135 -18.71 8.39 -8.94
C ILE A 135 -19.97 8.73 -9.75
N SER A 136 -21.09 8.07 -9.45
CA SER A 136 -22.38 8.42 -10.04
C SER A 136 -22.91 9.65 -9.33
N LYS A 137 -22.50 10.84 -9.80
CA LYS A 137 -23.19 12.09 -9.47
C LYS A 137 -24.63 12.01 -9.97
N LYS A 138 -25.59 11.99 -9.04
CA LYS A 138 -26.85 12.69 -9.22
C LYS A 138 -27.01 13.68 -8.07
N LEU A 139 -26.82 14.97 -8.40
CA LEU A 139 -27.58 16.05 -7.77
C LEU A 139 -29.02 15.98 -8.27
#